data_AF-A0A820NXD3-F1
#
_entry.id   AF-A0A820NXD3-F1
#
_cell.length_a   1.000
_cell.length_b   1.000
_cell.length_c   1.000
_cell.angle_alpha   90.00
_cell.angle_beta   90.00
_cell.angle_gamma   90.00
#
_symmetry.space_group_name_H-M   'P 1'
#
loop_
_entity.id
_entity.type
_entity.pdbx_description
1 polymer ?
#
loop_
_entity_poly.entity_id
_entity_poly.type
_entity_poly.pdbx_seq_one_letter_code
_entity_poly.pdbx_strand_id
1 'polypeptide(L)'
;MINFQSIRKTHFDLVCRLIRPEQVISLILADEKETPCQSQLFQAHFRIEKFTCLRSLQLIELADDGQSLLSKLHKVQSLVSLEINIRFDLPLIKTLPSIKTLIINFPSGVQFDIRRSIGSLSLEYVRHLSISYCSLGAFLHFFNEMPQLKSFKTSLLLFKPIEVNIFAYIHQIQITPVDLVSLSLTINAPAQELTNNHFELFLTPFQRLQQLELIIETYLDHEFFNANQWEKLIVEHLPKLMTFNFKFPASFIEREIIDRFRSPFWLNKHWFVAFDSYSQTLFTVPHFASTKTSSSITSVSSDWTTLPLEQHIIFYDRINQLRYELDQSEHSYRYNHVKELIFDDPYMYDNNIADVSKVESLTINTSDWPLDKIVTLIKTAMPCVNYLRLNCTQTSLQDKYFPDISLSQIRRLSLPQFGRYEEKIQFNWSKVFPCVERLTASINSKKQIVFLIDHFKNMISGFFVLDEYHFDKLQELKQMLGGDVVLCIVENKTDLEKDRQVSMQTAEEYAQLVNAKLYHTSAKLNEDSEEHFNDLVA
;
A
#
# COMPACT_ATOMS: atom_id res chain seq x y z
N MET A 1 -11.64 12.03 -18.51
CA MET A 1 -11.26 10.73 -17.93
C MET A 1 -12.55 9.99 -17.61
N ILE A 2 -12.76 8.81 -18.21
CA ILE A 2 -13.94 7.98 -17.92
C ILE A 2 -13.43 6.85 -17.04
N ASN A 3 -13.93 6.75 -15.79
CA ASN A 3 -13.56 5.70 -14.84
C ASN A 3 -14.63 4.60 -14.86
N PHE A 4 -14.20 3.34 -14.96
CA PHE A 4 -15.04 2.15 -15.09
C PHE A 4 -15.00 1.22 -13.88
N GLN A 5 -14.43 1.67 -12.75
CA GLN A 5 -14.20 0.86 -11.54
C GLN A 5 -15.49 0.25 -10.94
N SER A 6 -16.69 0.73 -11.31
CA SER A 6 -17.96 0.19 -10.81
C SER A 6 -19.06 0.06 -11.87
N ILE A 7 -18.70 -0.01 -13.16
CA ILE A 7 -19.69 -0.07 -14.25
C ILE A 7 -20.24 -1.50 -14.43
N ARG A 8 -21.56 -1.65 -14.53
CA ARG A 8 -22.18 -2.95 -14.86
C ARG A 8 -21.85 -3.34 -16.31
N LYS A 9 -21.65 -4.63 -16.59
CA LYS A 9 -21.32 -5.18 -17.93
C LYS A 9 -22.19 -4.62 -19.06
N THR A 10 -23.51 -4.54 -18.86
CA THR A 10 -24.44 -4.01 -19.89
C THR A 10 -24.22 -2.52 -20.20
N HIS A 11 -23.84 -1.73 -19.19
CA HIS A 11 -23.50 -0.32 -19.37
C HIS A 11 -22.10 -0.16 -19.97
N PHE A 12 -21.16 -1.03 -19.59
CA PHE A 12 -19.85 -1.12 -20.23
C PHE A 12 -19.99 -1.39 -21.73
N ASP A 13 -20.77 -2.40 -22.13
CA ASP A 13 -21.02 -2.72 -23.54
C ASP A 13 -21.58 -1.54 -24.32
N LEU A 14 -22.46 -0.74 -23.69
CA LEU A 14 -23.06 0.44 -24.29
C LEU A 14 -22.05 1.57 -24.45
N VAL A 15 -21.23 1.83 -23.42
CA VAL A 15 -20.15 2.82 -23.49
C VAL A 15 -19.09 2.40 -24.50
N CYS A 16 -18.75 1.11 -24.57
CA CYS A 16 -17.78 0.57 -25.51
C CYS A 16 -18.18 0.81 -26.98
N ARG A 17 -19.48 0.90 -27.29
CA ARG A 17 -19.95 1.28 -28.65
C ARG A 17 -19.67 2.74 -28.99
N LEU A 18 -19.47 3.59 -27.99
CA LEU A 18 -19.25 5.03 -28.16
C LEU A 18 -17.77 5.39 -28.15
N ILE A 19 -16.91 4.54 -27.59
CA ILE A 19 -15.46 4.72 -27.60
C ILE A 19 -14.94 4.56 -29.03
N ARG A 20 -14.22 5.57 -29.50
CA ARG A 20 -13.45 5.54 -30.75
C ARG A 20 -11.98 5.30 -30.40
N PRO A 21 -11.45 4.08 -30.60
CA PRO A 21 -10.07 3.74 -30.21
C PRO A 21 -9.02 4.72 -30.73
N GLU A 22 -9.24 5.26 -31.93
CA GLU A 22 -8.32 6.18 -32.62
C GLU A 22 -8.21 7.54 -31.91
N GLN A 23 -9.11 7.86 -30.97
CA GLN A 23 -9.11 9.12 -30.21
C GLN A 23 -8.57 8.97 -28.78
N VAL A 24 -8.28 7.75 -28.35
CA VAL A 24 -7.84 7.47 -26.97
C VAL A 24 -6.33 7.70 -26.87
N ILE A 25 -5.94 8.57 -25.93
CA ILE A 25 -4.55 9.01 -25.74
C ILE A 25 -3.89 8.33 -24.54
N SER A 26 -4.64 8.01 -23.50
CA SER A 26 -4.17 7.28 -22.32
C SER A 26 -5.19 6.21 -21.96
N LEU A 27 -4.69 5.03 -21.59
CA LEU A 27 -5.49 3.87 -21.24
C LEU A 27 -4.91 3.22 -19.99
N ILE A 28 -5.77 2.94 -19.01
CA ILE A 28 -5.42 2.16 -17.82
C ILE A 28 -6.28 0.90 -17.89
N LEU A 29 -5.65 -0.26 -17.85
CA LEU A 29 -6.30 -1.56 -17.77
C LEU A 29 -5.87 -2.20 -16.44
N ALA A 30 -6.83 -2.39 -15.55
CA ALA A 30 -6.60 -2.90 -14.22
C ALA A 30 -7.53 -4.10 -13.97
N ASP A 31 -6.95 -5.26 -13.69
CA ASP A 31 -7.68 -6.44 -13.18
C ASP A 31 -7.53 -6.53 -11.65
N GLU A 32 -7.63 -5.38 -10.99
CA GLU A 32 -7.55 -5.26 -9.53
C GLU A 32 -8.71 -5.96 -8.83
N LYS A 33 -8.64 -6.06 -7.49
CA LYS A 33 -9.62 -6.77 -6.64
C LYS A 33 -11.08 -6.34 -6.85
N GLU A 34 -11.32 -5.12 -7.32
CA GLU A 34 -12.66 -4.57 -7.61
C GLU A 34 -13.09 -4.72 -9.08
N THR A 35 -12.15 -5.00 -9.98
CA THR A 35 -12.35 -5.04 -11.43
C THR A 35 -11.81 -6.32 -12.07
N PRO A 36 -12.05 -7.52 -11.52
CA PRO A 36 -11.46 -8.75 -12.03
C PRO A 36 -11.91 -8.99 -13.48
N CYS A 37 -10.96 -9.38 -14.33
CA CYS A 37 -11.16 -9.71 -15.75
C CYS A 37 -11.68 -8.56 -16.63
N GLN A 38 -11.60 -7.29 -16.18
CA GLN A 38 -11.94 -6.14 -17.03
C GLN A 38 -11.03 -6.03 -18.24
N SER A 39 -9.76 -6.43 -18.14
CA SER A 39 -8.85 -6.49 -19.27
C SER A 39 -9.30 -7.52 -20.32
N GLN A 40 -9.90 -8.65 -19.90
CA GLN A 40 -10.46 -9.65 -20.80
C GLN A 40 -11.71 -9.11 -21.52
N LEU A 41 -12.60 -8.47 -20.77
CA LEU A 41 -13.78 -7.81 -21.33
C LEU A 41 -13.38 -6.73 -22.33
N PHE A 42 -12.40 -5.90 -21.98
CA PHE A 42 -11.84 -4.90 -22.88
C PHE A 42 -11.31 -5.55 -24.17
N GLN A 43 -10.53 -6.63 -24.07
CA GLN A 43 -10.01 -7.36 -25.23
C GLN A 43 -11.08 -8.00 -26.10
N ALA A 44 -12.23 -8.36 -25.52
CA ALA A 44 -13.38 -8.86 -26.28
C ALA A 44 -14.04 -7.78 -27.14
N HIS A 45 -14.04 -6.52 -26.67
CA HIS A 45 -14.64 -5.39 -27.39
C HIS A 45 -13.66 -4.66 -28.31
N PHE A 46 -12.39 -4.57 -27.91
CA PHE A 46 -11.40 -3.79 -28.60
C PHE A 46 -10.13 -4.57 -28.89
N ARG A 47 -9.61 -4.32 -30.08
CA ARG A 47 -8.26 -4.71 -30.44
C ARG A 47 -7.33 -3.54 -30.15
N ILE A 48 -6.29 -3.78 -29.36
CA ILE A 48 -5.34 -2.73 -28.96
C ILE A 48 -4.69 -2.02 -30.16
N GLU A 49 -4.59 -2.72 -31.30
CA GLU A 49 -4.11 -2.19 -32.58
C GLU A 49 -4.89 -0.98 -33.12
N LYS A 50 -6.17 -0.86 -32.74
CA LYS A 50 -7.02 0.24 -33.21
C LYS A 50 -6.74 1.55 -32.47
N PHE A 51 -5.98 1.51 -31.39
CA PHE A 51 -5.66 2.68 -30.57
C PHE A 51 -4.45 3.44 -31.13
N THR A 52 -4.59 3.96 -32.35
CA THR A 52 -3.49 4.57 -33.12
C THR A 52 -2.91 5.86 -32.52
N CYS A 53 -3.60 6.48 -31.56
CA CYS A 53 -3.15 7.70 -30.87
C CYS A 53 -2.77 7.47 -29.41
N LEU A 54 -2.74 6.21 -28.96
CA LEU A 54 -2.44 5.87 -27.57
C LEU A 54 -0.99 6.19 -27.25
N ARG A 55 -0.78 7.11 -26.31
CA ARG A 55 0.53 7.57 -25.84
C ARG A 55 0.89 7.06 -24.45
N SER A 56 -0.10 6.70 -23.63
CA SER A 56 0.14 6.19 -22.28
C SER A 56 -0.71 4.93 -22.05
N LEU A 57 -0.10 3.86 -21.56
CA LEU A 57 -0.78 2.61 -21.23
C LEU A 57 -0.31 2.15 -19.85
N GLN A 58 -1.23 1.91 -18.94
CA GLN A 58 -0.94 1.32 -17.63
C GLN A 58 -1.67 -0.02 -17.54
N LEU A 59 -0.96 -1.08 -17.16
CA LEU A 59 -1.45 -2.45 -17.02
C LEU A 59 -1.27 -2.88 -15.57
N ILE A 60 -2.36 -3.11 -14.84
CA ILE A 60 -2.32 -3.38 -13.41
C ILE A 60 -2.98 -4.72 -13.10
N GLU A 61 -2.24 -5.60 -12.41
CA GLU A 61 -2.68 -6.90 -11.90
C GLU A 61 -3.39 -7.81 -12.92
N LEU A 62 -3.00 -7.75 -14.21
CA LEU A 62 -3.66 -8.48 -15.28
C LEU A 62 -3.79 -9.99 -15.00
N ALA A 63 -4.96 -10.56 -15.29
CA ALA A 63 -5.21 -12.01 -15.23
C ALA A 63 -4.39 -12.80 -16.28
N ASP A 64 -4.39 -14.14 -16.18
CA ASP A 64 -3.57 -15.08 -16.98
C ASP A 64 -3.59 -14.88 -18.51
N ASP A 65 -4.64 -14.27 -19.06
CA ASP A 65 -4.84 -14.00 -20.49
C ASP A 65 -4.33 -12.61 -20.94
N GLY A 66 -3.86 -11.77 -20.01
CA GLY A 66 -3.13 -10.53 -20.28
C GLY A 66 -1.89 -10.74 -21.15
N GLN A 67 -1.37 -11.96 -21.22
CA GLN A 67 -0.33 -12.38 -22.15
C GLN A 67 -0.68 -12.10 -23.62
N SER A 68 -1.96 -12.27 -23.98
CA SER A 68 -2.40 -12.06 -25.36
C SER A 68 -2.47 -10.57 -25.72
N LEU A 69 -2.77 -9.70 -24.74
CA LEU A 69 -2.67 -8.26 -24.89
C LEU A 69 -1.21 -7.83 -25.02
N LEU A 70 -0.36 -8.29 -24.09
CA LEU A 70 1.08 -8.03 -24.09
C LEU A 70 1.63 -8.38 -25.47
N SER A 71 1.41 -9.60 -25.99
CA SER A 71 1.91 -10.04 -27.31
C SER A 71 1.54 -9.12 -28.48
N LYS A 72 0.45 -8.34 -28.39
CA LYS A 72 -0.07 -7.48 -29.45
C LYS A 72 0.35 -6.01 -29.32
N LEU A 73 0.96 -5.61 -28.20
CA LEU A 73 1.29 -4.19 -28.00
C LEU A 73 2.22 -3.65 -29.10
N HIS A 74 3.11 -4.46 -29.72
CA HIS A 74 4.02 -4.02 -30.80
C HIS A 74 3.34 -3.31 -31.96
N LYS A 75 2.03 -3.49 -32.10
CA LYS A 75 1.22 -2.88 -33.14
C LYS A 75 0.77 -1.46 -32.79
N VAL A 76 1.08 -0.95 -31.59
CA VAL A 76 0.72 0.37 -31.08
C VAL A 76 1.93 1.32 -31.12
N GLN A 77 2.27 1.80 -32.31
CA GLN A 77 3.50 2.57 -32.55
C GLN A 77 3.52 3.98 -31.91
N SER A 78 2.41 4.45 -31.34
CA SER A 78 2.28 5.79 -30.76
C SER A 78 2.62 5.88 -29.27
N LEU A 79 2.91 4.75 -28.62
CA LEU A 79 3.04 4.66 -27.17
C LEU A 79 4.32 5.34 -26.66
N VAL A 80 4.17 6.33 -25.79
CA VAL A 80 5.25 7.14 -25.18
C VAL A 80 5.50 6.75 -23.72
N SER A 81 4.54 6.11 -23.07
CA SER A 81 4.59 5.68 -21.67
C SER A 81 3.87 4.35 -21.56
N LEU A 82 4.55 3.38 -20.97
CA LEU A 82 3.96 2.11 -20.56
C LEU A 82 4.22 2.01 -19.07
N GLU A 83 3.29 1.45 -18.31
CA GLU A 83 3.51 1.05 -16.93
C GLU A 83 2.87 -0.32 -16.80
N ILE A 84 3.58 -1.26 -16.19
CA ILE A 84 3.10 -2.61 -15.96
C ILE A 84 3.17 -2.83 -14.46
N ASN A 85 2.23 -3.58 -13.90
CA ASN A 85 2.22 -4.04 -12.51
C ASN A 85 1.58 -5.43 -12.55
N ILE A 86 2.32 -6.49 -12.26
CA ILE A 86 1.86 -7.89 -12.45
C ILE A 86 1.81 -8.62 -11.10
N ARG A 87 0.76 -9.43 -10.86
CA ARG A 87 0.67 -10.37 -9.73
C ARG A 87 1.41 -11.69 -10.00
N PHE A 88 2.00 -12.27 -8.96
CA PHE A 88 3.14 -13.19 -9.05
C PHE A 88 2.86 -14.69 -9.01
N ASP A 89 1.80 -15.16 -9.67
CA ASP A 89 1.51 -16.60 -9.75
C ASP A 89 1.76 -17.24 -11.13
N LEU A 90 2.24 -16.47 -12.12
CA LEU A 90 2.47 -16.97 -13.48
C LEU A 90 3.90 -17.48 -13.72
N PRO A 91 4.10 -18.69 -14.28
CA PRO A 91 5.41 -19.17 -14.70
C PRO A 91 5.91 -18.42 -15.96
N LEU A 92 6.58 -17.28 -15.74
CA LEU A 92 7.18 -16.35 -16.73
C LEU A 92 8.21 -16.95 -17.72
N ILE A 93 8.58 -18.23 -17.58
CA ILE A 93 9.59 -18.86 -18.44
C ILE A 93 9.07 -19.06 -19.89
N LYS A 94 7.76 -19.02 -20.13
CA LYS A 94 7.17 -19.19 -21.48
C LYS A 94 6.93 -17.88 -22.26
N THR A 95 7.04 -16.70 -21.64
CA THR A 95 6.65 -15.41 -22.25
C THR A 95 7.81 -14.62 -22.88
N LEU A 96 9.07 -14.98 -22.60
CA LEU A 96 10.27 -14.32 -23.11
C LEU A 96 10.37 -14.18 -24.64
N PRO A 97 9.92 -15.15 -25.48
CA PRO A 97 9.98 -15.00 -26.94
C PRO A 97 9.04 -13.93 -27.50
N SER A 98 7.90 -13.69 -26.83
CA SER A 98 6.88 -12.73 -27.28
C SER A 98 7.23 -11.29 -26.91
N ILE A 99 7.98 -11.09 -25.81
CA ILE A 99 8.55 -9.79 -25.41
C ILE A 99 9.64 -9.35 -26.40
N LYS A 100 10.37 -10.30 -26.98
CA LYS A 100 11.39 -10.05 -28.02
C LYS A 100 10.81 -9.45 -29.31
N THR A 101 9.57 -9.81 -29.66
CA THR A 101 8.84 -9.24 -30.81
C THR A 101 8.11 -7.95 -30.48
N LEU A 102 7.85 -7.71 -29.19
CA LEU A 102 7.14 -6.54 -28.70
C LEU A 102 7.91 -5.24 -28.91
N ILE A 103 9.22 -5.27 -28.70
CA ILE A 103 9.98 -4.04 -28.42
C ILE A 103 10.70 -3.50 -29.67
N ILE A 104 10.73 -4.27 -30.75
CA ILE A 104 11.36 -3.89 -32.03
C ILE A 104 10.67 -2.66 -32.68
N ASN A 105 9.46 -2.27 -32.26
CA ASN A 105 8.64 -1.27 -32.98
C ASN A 105 8.10 -0.08 -32.15
N PHE A 106 8.55 0.14 -30.90
CA PHE A 106 8.05 1.25 -30.08
C PHE A 106 9.03 2.44 -30.00
N PRO A 107 8.66 3.61 -30.52
CA PRO A 107 9.37 4.84 -30.26
C PRO A 107 8.85 5.50 -28.96
N SER A 108 9.76 5.68 -28.00
CA SER A 108 9.73 6.53 -26.79
C SER A 108 9.01 6.02 -25.51
N GLY A 109 9.75 6.11 -24.38
CA GLY A 109 9.29 6.23 -22.97
C GLY A 109 8.51 5.10 -22.29
N VAL A 110 8.62 3.87 -22.76
CA VAL A 110 8.02 2.65 -22.19
C VAL A 110 8.60 2.29 -20.80
N GLN A 111 7.83 2.39 -19.70
CA GLN A 111 8.20 1.83 -18.38
C GLN A 111 7.73 0.35 -18.31
N PHE A 112 8.58 -0.54 -17.83
CA PHE A 112 8.30 -1.97 -17.69
C PHE A 112 8.39 -2.36 -16.23
N ASP A 113 7.56 -3.33 -15.82
CA ASP A 113 7.67 -4.05 -14.55
C ASP A 113 7.72 -5.55 -14.82
N ILE A 114 8.84 -6.17 -14.48
CA ILE A 114 9.13 -7.57 -14.78
C ILE A 114 9.88 -8.17 -13.58
N ARG A 115 9.36 -9.23 -12.96
CA ARG A 115 10.21 -10.13 -12.15
C ARG A 115 10.76 -11.27 -13.00
N ARG A 116 12.04 -11.54 -12.73
CA ARG A 116 12.94 -12.57 -13.28
C ARG A 116 13.59 -12.23 -14.62
N SER A 117 14.94 -12.24 -14.53
CA SER A 117 15.97 -12.20 -15.57
C SER A 117 15.47 -12.08 -17.00
N ILE A 118 15.51 -10.85 -17.51
CA ILE A 118 15.54 -10.59 -18.94
C ILE A 118 16.84 -11.18 -19.48
N GLY A 119 16.73 -12.32 -20.17
CA GLY A 119 17.82 -12.82 -21.00
C GLY A 119 17.76 -12.19 -22.39
N SER A 120 18.82 -11.49 -22.80
CA SER A 120 19.12 -11.06 -24.19
C SER A 120 18.01 -10.28 -24.91
N LEU A 121 17.60 -9.14 -24.37
CA LEU A 121 16.69 -8.20 -25.03
C LEU A 121 17.42 -6.87 -25.24
N SER A 122 17.70 -6.49 -26.50
CA SER A 122 18.21 -5.15 -26.86
C SER A 122 17.04 -4.17 -26.93
N LEU A 123 17.12 -3.09 -26.15
CA LEU A 123 16.03 -2.17 -25.82
C LEU A 123 16.47 -0.71 -26.00
N GLU A 124 17.05 -0.41 -27.17
CA GLU A 124 17.81 0.82 -27.45
C GLU A 124 17.06 2.15 -27.29
N TYR A 125 15.71 2.16 -27.30
CA TYR A 125 14.88 3.37 -27.32
C TYR A 125 14.18 3.69 -26.00
N VAL A 126 14.29 2.83 -24.99
CA VAL A 126 13.63 3.01 -23.70
C VAL A 126 14.29 4.17 -22.94
N ARG A 127 13.47 5.13 -22.47
CA ARG A 127 13.94 6.32 -21.73
C ARG A 127 13.50 6.35 -20.27
N HIS A 128 12.41 5.70 -19.91
CA HIS A 128 11.92 5.69 -18.53
C HIS A 128 11.52 4.26 -18.19
N LEU A 129 12.00 3.72 -17.08
CA LEU A 129 11.76 2.35 -16.66
C LEU A 129 11.36 2.33 -15.18
N SER A 130 10.31 1.59 -14.82
CA SER A 130 9.82 1.49 -13.43
C SER A 130 9.38 0.06 -13.16
N ILE A 131 10.21 -0.69 -12.44
CA ILE A 131 9.99 -2.10 -12.16
C ILE A 131 9.64 -2.29 -10.69
N SER A 132 8.61 -3.02 -10.32
CA SER A 132 8.30 -3.22 -8.92
C SER A 132 9.38 -4.05 -8.22
N TYR A 133 10.03 -4.98 -8.92
CA TYR A 133 11.00 -5.90 -8.33
C TYR A 133 12.12 -6.27 -9.30
N CYS A 134 13.35 -5.94 -8.95
CA CYS A 134 14.53 -6.15 -9.78
C CYS A 134 15.61 -6.91 -8.99
N SER A 135 16.38 -7.78 -9.63
CA SER A 135 17.64 -8.27 -9.05
C SER A 135 18.79 -7.35 -9.46
N LEU A 136 19.86 -7.30 -8.68
CA LEU A 136 21.02 -6.44 -9.00
C LEU A 136 21.64 -6.79 -10.36
N GLY A 137 21.80 -8.08 -10.68
CA GLY A 137 22.27 -8.49 -12.01
C GLY A 137 21.38 -8.02 -13.17
N ALA A 138 20.05 -7.99 -12.98
CA ALA A 138 19.13 -7.51 -14.01
C ALA A 138 19.21 -5.99 -14.16
N PHE A 139 19.29 -5.26 -13.03
CA PHE A 139 19.50 -3.82 -13.01
C PHE A 139 20.74 -3.42 -13.81
N LEU A 140 21.87 -4.08 -13.56
CA LEU A 140 23.12 -3.82 -14.26
C LEU A 140 23.03 -4.17 -15.76
N HIS A 141 22.30 -5.24 -16.11
CA HIS A 141 22.08 -5.62 -17.51
C HIS A 141 21.26 -4.57 -18.27
N PHE A 142 20.30 -3.90 -17.64
CA PHE A 142 19.47 -2.90 -18.32
C PHE A 142 20.26 -1.72 -18.89
N PHE A 143 21.36 -1.32 -18.25
CA PHE A 143 22.17 -0.22 -18.78
C PHE A 143 22.92 -0.58 -20.06
N ASN A 144 23.28 -1.85 -20.23
CA ASN A 144 23.88 -2.33 -21.48
C ASN A 144 22.83 -2.46 -22.58
N GLU A 145 21.62 -2.89 -22.23
CA GLU A 145 20.56 -3.12 -23.20
C GLU A 145 19.73 -1.86 -23.53
N MET A 146 19.74 -0.83 -22.67
CA MET A 146 18.96 0.40 -22.80
C MET A 146 19.86 1.67 -22.77
N PRO A 147 20.69 1.91 -23.80
CA PRO A 147 21.60 3.06 -23.84
C PRO A 147 20.91 4.43 -23.77
N GLN A 148 19.62 4.55 -24.09
CA GLN A 148 18.87 5.81 -24.03
C GLN A 148 18.15 6.05 -22.69
N LEU A 149 18.36 5.19 -21.69
CA LEU A 149 17.63 5.28 -20.42
C LEU A 149 17.93 6.60 -19.68
N LYS A 150 16.87 7.34 -19.37
CA LYS A 150 16.86 8.64 -18.66
C LYS A 150 16.29 8.55 -17.25
N SER A 151 15.40 7.60 -16.98
CA SER A 151 14.84 7.40 -15.63
C SER A 151 14.73 5.91 -15.33
N PHE A 152 15.11 5.51 -14.13
CA PHE A 152 14.92 4.17 -13.61
C PHE A 152 14.30 4.24 -12.21
N LYS A 153 13.25 3.45 -11.96
CA LYS A 153 12.63 3.28 -10.66
C LYS A 153 12.50 1.80 -10.33
N THR A 154 12.75 1.41 -9.08
CA THR A 154 12.36 0.09 -8.58
C THR A 154 11.76 0.10 -7.18
N SER A 155 10.65 -0.62 -7.00
CA SER A 155 9.97 -0.76 -5.70
C SER A 155 10.64 -1.78 -4.78
N LEU A 156 11.48 -2.67 -5.32
CA LEU A 156 12.34 -3.56 -4.55
C LEU A 156 13.53 -4.04 -5.40
N LEU A 157 14.75 -3.79 -4.92
CA LEU A 157 15.99 -4.31 -5.48
C LEU A 157 16.51 -5.39 -4.55
N LEU A 158 16.48 -6.64 -5.01
CA LEU A 158 16.89 -7.81 -4.24
C LEU A 158 18.37 -8.12 -4.46
N PHE A 159 19.10 -8.24 -3.35
CA PHE A 159 20.47 -8.73 -3.29
C PHE A 159 20.43 -10.22 -2.94
N LYS A 160 20.98 -11.09 -3.79
CA LYS A 160 21.07 -12.52 -3.45
C LYS A 160 22.32 -12.78 -2.58
N PRO A 161 22.29 -13.68 -1.59
CA PRO A 161 23.47 -13.99 -0.76
C PRO A 161 24.67 -14.62 -1.50
N ILE A 162 24.50 -15.09 -2.74
CA ILE A 162 25.60 -15.61 -3.58
C ILE A 162 26.29 -14.45 -4.34
N GLU A 163 25.70 -13.26 -4.28
CA GLU A 163 26.13 -12.04 -4.93
C GLU A 163 26.96 -11.14 -3.98
N VAL A 164 27.46 -11.67 -2.87
CA VAL A 164 28.25 -10.96 -1.84
C VAL A 164 29.59 -10.43 -2.38
N ASN A 165 30.05 -10.92 -3.54
CA ASN A 165 31.18 -10.35 -4.28
C ASN A 165 30.76 -9.33 -5.36
N ILE A 166 29.50 -8.89 -5.44
CA ILE A 166 29.03 -8.03 -6.53
C ILE A 166 29.72 -6.66 -6.55
N PHE A 167 30.14 -6.08 -5.43
CA PHE A 167 30.93 -4.84 -5.49
C PHE A 167 32.29 -5.05 -6.16
N ALA A 168 32.87 -6.26 -6.09
CA ALA A 168 34.03 -6.65 -6.89
C ALA A 168 33.68 -6.89 -8.38
N TYR A 169 32.44 -7.25 -8.70
CA TYR A 169 31.93 -7.34 -10.08
C TYR A 169 31.54 -5.98 -10.68
N ILE A 170 31.15 -4.97 -9.89
CA ILE A 170 30.87 -3.61 -10.40
C ILE A 170 32.12 -3.02 -11.07
N HIS A 171 33.33 -3.34 -10.57
CA HIS A 171 34.58 -2.99 -11.27
C HIS A 171 34.76 -3.69 -12.62
N GLN A 172 34.18 -4.88 -12.80
CA GLN A 172 34.27 -5.66 -14.06
C GLN A 172 33.17 -5.30 -15.05
N ILE A 173 32.01 -4.87 -14.54
CA ILE A 173 30.91 -4.37 -15.35
C ILE A 173 31.22 -2.91 -15.63
N GLN A 174 31.91 -2.64 -16.75
CA GLN A 174 31.99 -1.30 -17.32
C GLN A 174 30.57 -0.83 -17.66
N ILE A 175 29.85 -0.29 -16.67
CA ILE A 175 28.62 0.45 -16.91
C ILE A 175 29.08 1.66 -17.71
N THR A 176 28.81 1.64 -19.02
CA THR A 176 29.05 2.80 -19.86
C THR A 176 28.29 3.99 -19.28
N PRO A 177 28.88 5.20 -19.25
CA PRO A 177 28.29 6.34 -18.54
C PRO A 177 26.87 6.54 -19.02
N VAL A 178 25.93 6.23 -18.14
CA VAL A 178 24.52 6.19 -18.49
C VAL A 178 24.03 7.62 -18.47
N ASP A 179 23.26 7.93 -19.49
CA ASP A 179 22.66 9.24 -19.68
C ASP A 179 21.46 9.50 -18.74
N LEU A 180 21.45 8.79 -17.60
CA LEU A 180 20.40 8.71 -16.60
C LEU A 180 20.29 10.04 -15.85
N VAL A 181 19.05 10.53 -15.75
CA VAL A 181 18.68 11.79 -15.12
C VAL A 181 17.96 11.55 -13.79
N SER A 182 17.23 10.45 -13.65
CA SER A 182 16.45 10.11 -12.47
C SER A 182 16.62 8.65 -12.07
N LEU A 183 16.86 8.40 -10.79
CA LEU A 183 17.05 7.06 -10.22
C LEU A 183 16.29 6.98 -8.89
N SER A 184 15.36 6.04 -8.78
CA SER A 184 14.64 5.72 -7.54
C SER A 184 14.81 4.23 -7.22
N LEU A 185 15.37 3.92 -6.07
CA LEU A 185 15.67 2.55 -5.65
C LEU A 185 15.12 2.30 -4.25
N THR A 186 14.32 1.25 -4.11
CA THR A 186 14.05 0.64 -2.81
C THR A 186 14.89 -0.62 -2.69
N ILE A 187 15.73 -0.72 -1.66
CA ILE A 187 16.74 -1.76 -1.52
C ILE A 187 16.42 -2.62 -0.30
N ASN A 188 16.41 -3.92 -0.49
CA ASN A 188 16.35 -4.90 0.58
C ASN A 188 17.55 -5.83 0.45
N ALA A 189 18.52 -5.65 1.35
CA ALA A 189 19.79 -6.36 1.36
C ALA A 189 20.19 -6.68 2.81
N PRO A 190 20.85 -7.81 3.09
CA PRO A 190 21.32 -8.12 4.43
C PRO A 190 22.19 -6.99 5.00
N ALA A 191 21.88 -6.56 6.23
CA ALA A 191 22.45 -5.38 6.90
C ALA A 191 23.99 -5.31 6.90
N GLN A 192 24.66 -6.47 6.94
CA GLN A 192 26.11 -6.59 7.02
C GLN A 192 26.84 -6.25 5.70
N GLU A 193 26.10 -5.99 4.60
CA GLU A 193 26.67 -5.87 3.26
C GLU A 193 26.55 -4.47 2.63
N LEU A 194 25.83 -3.53 3.25
CA LEU A 194 25.66 -2.17 2.71
C LEU A 194 26.56 -1.17 3.43
N THR A 195 27.57 -0.66 2.73
CA THR A 195 28.47 0.41 3.22
C THR A 195 28.42 1.62 2.30
N ASN A 196 28.89 2.78 2.76
CA ASN A 196 28.96 3.96 1.88
C ASN A 196 29.91 3.75 0.69
N ASN A 197 31.00 2.99 0.86
CA ASN A 197 31.93 2.66 -0.22
C ASN A 197 31.26 1.88 -1.36
N HIS A 198 30.34 0.99 -0.99
CA HIS A 198 29.55 0.22 -1.94
C HIS A 198 28.64 1.12 -2.78
N PHE A 199 27.99 2.11 -2.17
CA PHE A 199 27.18 3.10 -2.89
C PHE A 199 28.02 4.07 -3.72
N GLU A 200 29.22 4.43 -3.28
CA GLU A 200 30.15 5.23 -4.07
C GLU A 200 30.49 4.54 -5.40
N LEU A 201 30.90 3.28 -5.35
CA LEU A 201 31.18 2.49 -6.56
C LEU A 201 29.94 2.34 -7.45
N PHE A 202 28.78 2.11 -6.84
CA PHE A 202 27.52 1.93 -7.54
C PHE A 202 27.03 3.21 -8.24
N LEU A 203 27.21 4.39 -7.63
CA LEU A 203 26.66 5.65 -8.13
C LEU A 203 27.62 6.39 -9.07
N THR A 204 28.93 6.15 -8.98
CA THR A 204 29.97 6.77 -9.82
C THR A 204 29.64 6.81 -11.34
N PRO A 205 29.03 5.76 -11.94
CA PRO A 205 28.67 5.79 -13.37
C PRO A 205 27.59 6.81 -13.77
N PHE A 206 26.83 7.37 -12.83
CA PHE A 206 25.64 8.20 -13.10
C PHE A 206 25.89 9.71 -12.97
N GLN A 207 26.96 10.23 -13.56
CA GLN A 207 27.36 11.65 -13.42
C GLN A 207 26.34 12.69 -13.94
N ARG A 208 25.35 12.27 -14.74
CA ARG A 208 24.28 13.14 -15.27
C ARG A 208 23.02 13.13 -14.41
N LEU A 209 23.01 12.37 -13.32
CA LEU A 209 21.87 12.23 -12.44
C LEU A 209 21.49 13.58 -11.81
N GLN A 210 20.21 13.93 -11.93
CA GLN A 210 19.63 15.13 -11.34
C GLN A 210 18.73 14.80 -10.14
N GLN A 211 18.15 13.60 -10.13
CA GLN A 211 17.27 13.12 -9.08
C GLN A 211 17.70 11.73 -8.60
N LEU A 212 17.91 11.60 -7.31
CA LEU A 212 18.21 10.34 -6.65
C LEU A 212 17.23 10.15 -5.50
N GLU A 213 16.57 9.00 -5.47
CA GLU A 213 15.73 8.54 -4.37
C GLU A 213 16.21 7.18 -3.89
N LEU A 214 16.54 7.07 -2.60
CA LEU A 214 17.04 5.84 -2.00
C LEU A 214 16.22 5.47 -0.76
N ILE A 215 15.49 4.36 -0.84
CA ILE A 215 14.77 3.77 0.28
C ILE A 215 15.50 2.47 0.64
N ILE A 216 15.82 2.28 1.90
CA ILE A 216 16.42 1.03 2.38
C ILE A 216 15.43 0.39 3.36
N GLU A 217 15.18 -0.91 3.23
CA GLU A 217 14.24 -1.64 4.09
C GLU A 217 14.93 -2.39 5.25
N THR A 218 16.26 -2.48 5.21
CA THR A 218 17.06 -3.21 6.19
C THR A 218 17.84 -2.27 7.09
N TYR A 219 17.90 -2.58 8.39
CA TYR A 219 18.61 -1.77 9.38
C TYR A 219 20.08 -1.61 9.02
N LEU A 220 20.58 -0.38 9.09
CA LEU A 220 21.94 -0.03 8.71
C LEU A 220 22.81 0.30 9.92
N ASP A 221 24.12 0.16 9.75
CA ASP A 221 25.11 0.59 10.74
C ASP A 221 25.20 2.12 10.79
N HIS A 222 25.60 2.66 11.94
CA HIS A 222 25.77 4.09 12.18
C HIS A 222 26.71 4.77 11.17
N GLU A 223 27.70 4.04 10.66
CA GLU A 223 28.62 4.55 9.63
C GLU A 223 27.90 4.96 8.34
N PHE A 224 26.77 4.34 8.01
CA PHE A 224 26.01 4.62 6.80
C PHE A 224 25.41 6.03 6.80
N PHE A 225 25.04 6.56 7.98
CA PHE A 225 24.39 7.87 8.13
C PHE A 225 25.38 9.05 8.13
N ASN A 226 26.62 8.84 7.67
CA ASN A 226 27.64 9.89 7.66
C ASN A 226 27.40 10.95 6.56
N ALA A 227 26.82 12.09 6.94
CA ALA A 227 26.52 13.19 6.02
C ALA A 227 27.73 13.69 5.22
N ASN A 228 28.93 13.69 5.82
CA ASN A 228 30.16 14.16 5.15
C ASN A 228 30.60 13.20 4.04
N GLN A 229 30.39 11.90 4.22
CA GLN A 229 30.70 10.90 3.17
C GLN A 229 29.73 11.02 2.01
N TRP A 230 28.43 11.20 2.28
CA TRP A 230 27.43 11.47 1.24
C TRP A 230 27.70 12.80 0.52
N GLU A 231 28.03 13.87 1.25
CA GLU A 231 28.43 15.15 0.65
C GLU A 231 29.63 14.97 -0.29
N LYS A 232 30.69 14.29 0.17
CA LYS A 232 31.87 13.99 -0.64
C LYS A 232 31.51 13.21 -1.91
N LEU A 233 30.75 12.13 -1.78
CA LEU A 233 30.30 11.30 -2.90
C LEU A 233 29.52 12.14 -3.93
N ILE A 234 28.59 12.97 -3.48
CA ILE A 234 27.75 13.78 -4.36
C ILE A 234 28.58 14.84 -5.08
N VAL A 235 29.48 15.52 -4.38
CA VAL A 235 30.36 16.56 -4.95
C VAL A 235 31.33 15.96 -5.98
N GLU A 236 31.92 14.80 -5.67
CA GLU A 236 32.94 14.16 -6.52
C GLU A 236 32.33 13.44 -7.72
N HIS A 237 31.19 12.76 -7.54
CA HIS A 237 30.66 11.81 -8.54
C HIS A 237 29.29 12.17 -9.12
N LEU A 238 28.48 13.00 -8.44
CA LEU A 238 27.11 13.37 -8.87
C LEU A 238 26.93 14.90 -8.99
N PRO A 239 27.74 15.61 -9.80
CA PRO A 239 27.79 17.07 -9.80
C PRO A 239 26.49 17.75 -10.29
N LYS A 240 25.63 17.02 -11.00
CA LYS A 240 24.34 17.53 -11.51
C LYS A 240 23.16 17.25 -10.57
N LEU A 241 23.39 16.67 -9.40
CA LEU A 241 22.31 16.28 -8.49
C LEU A 241 21.61 17.52 -7.91
N MET A 242 20.30 17.60 -8.17
CA MET A 242 19.42 18.69 -7.74
C MET A 242 18.48 18.24 -6.63
N THR A 243 18.12 16.96 -6.62
CA THR A 243 17.26 16.36 -5.59
C THR A 243 17.88 15.08 -5.09
N PHE A 244 18.07 14.99 -3.78
CA PHE A 244 18.42 13.75 -3.11
C PHE A 244 17.38 13.47 -2.02
N ASN A 245 16.57 12.44 -2.24
CA ASN A 245 15.61 11.96 -1.26
C ASN A 245 16.10 10.62 -0.72
N PHE A 246 16.02 10.43 0.60
CA PHE A 246 16.30 9.12 1.18
C PHE A 246 15.42 8.81 2.39
N LYS A 247 15.27 7.50 2.66
CA LYS A 247 14.61 6.93 3.83
C LYS A 247 15.42 5.71 4.30
N PHE A 248 16.04 5.82 5.47
CA PHE A 248 16.96 4.82 6.01
C PHE A 248 16.52 4.39 7.43
N PRO A 249 16.26 3.10 7.66
CA PRO A 249 15.92 2.60 8.98
C PRO A 249 17.16 2.63 9.88
N ALA A 250 17.00 3.19 11.06
CA ALA A 250 18.04 3.37 12.06
C ALA A 250 17.45 3.10 13.44
N SER A 251 17.94 2.06 14.11
CA SER A 251 17.48 1.67 15.44
C SER A 251 17.70 2.80 16.47
N PHE A 252 18.79 3.54 16.31
CA PHE A 252 19.14 4.69 17.11
C PHE A 252 20.01 5.65 16.28
N ILE A 253 19.91 6.95 16.55
CA ILE A 253 20.78 7.95 15.95
C ILE A 253 21.24 8.90 17.05
N GLU A 254 22.54 9.18 17.10
CA GLU A 254 23.08 10.21 17.98
C GLU A 254 22.83 11.61 17.38
N ARG A 255 22.60 12.61 18.24
CA ARG A 255 22.34 13.99 17.80
C ARG A 255 23.42 14.52 16.84
N GLU A 256 24.67 14.14 17.10
CA GLU A 256 25.83 14.51 16.30
C GLU A 256 25.72 14.06 14.83
N ILE A 257 25.01 12.96 14.56
CA ILE A 257 24.78 12.47 13.19
C ILE A 257 23.85 13.45 12.44
N ILE A 258 22.77 13.91 13.08
CA ILE A 258 21.85 14.90 12.49
C ILE A 258 22.56 16.25 12.31
N ASP A 259 23.40 16.65 13.27
CA ASP A 259 24.18 17.90 13.20
C ASP A 259 25.10 17.95 11.97
N ARG A 260 25.63 16.81 11.52
CA ARG A 260 26.45 16.73 10.29
C ARG A 260 25.65 17.08 9.03
N PHE A 261 24.32 16.88 9.02
CA PHE A 261 23.45 17.31 7.91
C PHE A 261 23.12 18.81 7.94
N ARG A 262 23.66 19.59 8.89
CA ARG A 262 23.54 21.06 8.92
C ARG A 262 24.70 21.78 8.24
N SER A 263 25.54 21.07 7.47
CA SER A 263 26.60 21.71 6.69
C SER A 263 26.01 22.70 5.66
N PRO A 264 26.76 23.73 5.23
CA PRO A 264 26.31 24.66 4.19
C PRO A 264 25.88 23.96 2.89
N PHE A 265 26.47 22.81 2.57
CA PHE A 265 26.09 22.01 1.40
C PHE A 265 24.62 21.58 1.47
N TRP A 266 24.21 20.92 2.56
CA TRP A 266 22.84 20.42 2.74
C TRP A 266 21.81 21.55 2.84
N LEU A 267 22.13 22.59 3.62
CA LEU A 267 21.21 23.70 3.87
C LEU A 267 20.98 24.55 2.62
N ASN A 268 22.04 24.87 1.85
CA ASN A 268 21.90 25.65 0.61
C ASN A 268 21.15 24.89 -0.49
N LYS A 269 21.18 23.54 -0.46
CA LYS A 269 20.40 22.67 -1.34
C LYS A 269 18.96 22.49 -0.88
N HIS A 270 18.61 22.96 0.32
CA HIS A 270 17.33 22.69 0.99
C HIS A 270 17.04 21.19 1.15
N TRP A 271 18.08 20.37 1.31
CA TRP A 271 17.96 18.95 1.56
C TRP A 271 17.93 18.70 3.07
N PHE A 272 16.78 19.00 3.66
CA PHE A 272 16.56 18.84 5.09
C PHE A 272 16.38 17.37 5.46
N VAL A 273 16.80 17.02 6.67
CA VAL A 273 16.79 15.66 7.19
C VAL A 273 16.08 15.66 8.54
N ALA A 274 15.32 14.62 8.81
CA ALA A 274 14.70 14.37 10.11
C ALA A 274 14.89 12.90 10.51
N PHE A 275 14.96 12.67 11.81
CA PHE A 275 14.85 11.34 12.40
C PHE A 275 13.53 11.23 13.13
N ASP A 276 12.78 10.19 12.82
CA ASP A 276 11.57 9.82 13.54
C ASP A 276 11.86 8.64 14.46
N SER A 277 11.76 8.87 15.76
CA SER A 277 12.01 7.86 16.79
C SER A 277 10.91 6.81 16.87
N TYR A 278 9.69 7.13 16.44
CA TYR A 278 8.57 6.19 16.41
C TYR A 278 8.76 5.18 15.27
N SER A 279 9.03 5.67 14.06
CA SER A 279 9.30 4.82 12.90
C SER A 279 10.75 4.35 12.80
N GLN A 280 11.62 4.75 13.73
CA GLN A 280 13.06 4.43 13.76
C GLN A 280 13.71 4.66 12.39
N THR A 281 13.47 5.83 11.81
CA THR A 281 13.86 6.12 10.42
C THR A 281 14.46 7.51 10.30
N LEU A 282 15.62 7.60 9.63
CA LEU A 282 16.20 8.85 9.14
C LEU A 282 15.73 9.11 7.71
N PHE A 283 15.26 10.30 7.43
CA PHE A 283 14.69 10.59 6.12
C PHE A 283 14.79 12.06 5.70
N THR A 284 14.66 12.28 4.40
CA THR A 284 14.61 13.63 3.80
C THR A 284 13.24 14.29 3.91
N VAL A 285 13.24 15.55 4.31
CA VAL A 285 12.05 16.37 4.56
C VAL A 285 11.81 17.30 3.37
N PRO A 286 10.56 17.43 2.89
CA PRO A 286 9.36 16.83 3.45
C PRO A 286 8.95 15.52 2.78
N HIS A 287 9.79 14.96 1.91
CA HIS A 287 9.40 13.88 1.01
C HIS A 287 8.86 12.65 1.75
N PHE A 288 9.51 12.24 2.83
CA PHE A 288 9.11 11.06 3.62
C PHE A 288 8.53 11.40 4.99
N ALA A 289 8.16 12.67 5.23
CA ALA A 289 7.51 13.05 6.48
C ALA A 289 6.22 12.25 6.67
N SER A 290 6.08 11.63 7.85
CA SER A 290 4.96 10.73 8.13
C SER A 290 3.61 11.45 8.03
N THR A 291 2.59 10.69 7.63
CA THR A 291 1.18 11.10 7.71
C THR A 291 0.46 10.47 8.91
N LYS A 292 1.18 9.64 9.66
CA LYS A 292 0.69 8.84 10.79
C LYS A 292 1.54 9.13 12.03
N THR A 293 0.93 9.25 13.19
CA THR A 293 1.67 9.45 14.45
C THR A 293 0.88 8.95 15.67
N SER A 294 1.55 8.90 16.83
CA SER A 294 0.95 8.62 18.12
C SER A 294 0.96 9.89 19.00
N SER A 295 -0.03 10.10 19.86
CA SER A 295 -0.07 11.23 20.80
C SER A 295 1.04 11.16 21.84
N SER A 296 1.57 9.97 22.15
CA SER A 296 2.64 9.78 23.13
C SER A 296 4.02 10.18 22.63
N ILE A 297 4.18 10.28 21.31
CA ILE A 297 5.48 10.53 20.68
C ILE A 297 5.29 11.54 19.55
N THR A 298 5.81 12.75 19.73
CA THR A 298 6.00 13.65 18.58
C THR A 298 6.92 12.94 17.59
N SER A 299 6.40 12.57 16.42
CA SER A 299 7.15 11.81 15.40
C SER A 299 8.54 12.39 15.13
N VAL A 300 8.67 13.72 15.09
CA VAL A 300 9.97 14.39 14.98
C VAL A 300 10.01 15.52 16.01
N SER A 301 10.92 15.43 16.99
CA SER A 301 11.21 16.54 17.90
C SER A 301 12.10 17.57 17.21
N SER A 302 12.03 18.84 17.65
CA SER A 302 12.77 19.96 17.07
C SER A 302 14.28 19.73 16.97
N ASP A 303 14.83 18.93 17.88
CA ASP A 303 16.25 18.61 17.96
C ASP A 303 16.68 17.56 16.91
N TRP A 304 15.72 16.79 16.39
CA TRP A 304 15.94 15.66 15.49
C TRP A 304 15.69 15.99 14.02
N THR A 305 15.75 17.27 13.66
CA THR A 305 15.65 17.73 12.27
C THR A 305 16.58 18.89 11.96
N THR A 306 17.06 18.95 10.72
CA THR A 306 17.79 20.10 10.18
C THR A 306 16.87 21.17 9.58
N LEU A 307 15.55 20.92 9.55
CA LEU A 307 14.57 21.88 9.09
C LEU A 307 14.55 23.13 10.01
N PRO A 308 14.46 24.36 9.47
CA PRO A 308 14.31 25.56 10.28
C PRO A 308 13.04 25.51 11.14
N LEU A 309 13.13 26.03 12.37
CA LEU A 309 12.04 25.99 13.37
C LEU A 309 10.70 26.52 12.82
N GLU A 310 10.75 27.59 12.03
CA GLU A 310 9.58 28.22 11.39
C GLU A 310 8.83 27.31 10.40
N GLN A 311 9.47 26.24 9.92
CA GLN A 311 8.91 25.27 8.98
C GLN A 311 8.48 23.95 9.63
N HIS A 312 8.70 23.78 10.95
CA HIS A 312 8.36 22.55 11.69
C HIS A 312 6.87 22.19 11.64
N ILE A 313 6.00 23.16 11.30
CA ILE A 313 4.56 22.95 11.08
C ILE A 313 4.29 21.78 10.11
N ILE A 314 5.20 21.50 9.18
CA ILE A 314 5.07 20.42 8.20
C ILE A 314 4.94 19.02 8.82
N PHE A 315 5.51 18.79 10.01
CA PHE A 315 5.42 17.50 10.71
C PHE A 315 4.05 17.28 11.36
N TYR A 316 3.28 18.36 11.58
CA TYR A 316 1.97 18.32 12.24
C TYR A 316 0.83 18.45 11.22
N ASP A 317 0.96 19.36 10.25
CA ASP A 317 -0.07 19.63 9.25
C ASP A 317 -0.31 18.46 8.28
N ARG A 318 0.65 17.54 8.14
CA ARG A 318 0.53 16.37 7.26
C ARG A 318 -0.11 15.16 7.93
N ILE A 319 -0.28 15.18 9.24
CA ILE A 319 -0.84 14.07 10.00
C ILE A 319 -2.32 13.94 9.69
N ASN A 320 -2.68 12.83 9.05
CA ASN A 320 -4.06 12.47 8.73
C ASN A 320 -4.55 11.26 9.56
N GLN A 321 -3.65 10.48 10.15
CA GLN A 321 -3.97 9.39 11.06
C GLN A 321 -3.27 9.63 12.40
N LEU A 322 -4.06 9.71 13.47
CA LEU A 322 -3.55 9.90 14.83
C LEU A 322 -3.96 8.70 15.70
N ARG A 323 -2.98 8.06 16.31
CA ARG A 323 -3.19 7.09 17.39
C ARG A 323 -3.08 7.83 18.71
N TYR A 324 -4.05 7.64 19.59
CA TYR A 324 -4.11 8.26 20.89
C TYR A 324 -3.73 7.24 21.96
N GLU A 325 -2.53 7.41 22.50
CA GLU A 325 -1.92 6.65 23.58
C GLU A 325 -1.81 7.54 24.84
N LEU A 326 -1.89 6.93 26.03
CA LEU A 326 -1.75 7.62 27.31
C LEU A 326 -0.42 8.37 27.36
N ASP A 327 -0.47 9.69 27.37
CA ASP A 327 0.67 10.51 27.72
C ASP A 327 0.24 11.72 28.54
N GLN A 328 1.01 12.02 29.58
CA GLN A 328 0.85 13.19 30.46
C GLN A 328 1.72 14.37 30.00
N SER A 329 2.39 14.26 28.84
CA SER A 329 3.24 15.32 28.32
C SER A 329 2.42 16.51 27.80
N GLU A 330 2.94 17.72 28.01
CA GLU A 330 2.37 18.94 27.42
C GLU A 330 2.62 18.94 25.91
N HIS A 331 1.55 18.77 25.11
CA HIS A 331 1.64 18.90 23.66
C HIS A 331 1.77 20.37 23.26
N SER A 332 2.91 20.74 22.70
CA SER A 332 3.16 22.10 22.18
C SER A 332 2.47 22.38 20.83
N TYR A 333 1.83 21.38 20.22
CA TYR A 333 1.23 21.47 18.90
C TYR A 333 -0.11 20.73 18.80
N ARG A 334 -1.00 21.26 17.95
CA ARG A 334 -2.33 20.71 17.65
C ARG A 334 -2.38 20.18 16.22
N TYR A 335 -2.83 18.94 16.03
CA TYR A 335 -2.98 18.31 14.71
C TYR A 335 -4.31 18.73 14.04
N ASN A 336 -4.24 19.51 12.96
CA ASN A 336 -5.44 20.14 12.36
C ASN A 336 -6.09 19.36 11.19
N HIS A 337 -5.43 18.32 10.69
CA HIS A 337 -5.84 17.61 9.47
C HIS A 337 -6.10 16.12 9.69
N VAL A 338 -6.35 15.71 10.94
CA VAL A 338 -6.65 14.32 11.31
C VAL A 338 -7.98 13.89 10.69
N LYS A 339 -7.93 12.83 9.88
CA LYS A 339 -9.09 12.17 9.25
C LYS A 339 -9.40 10.83 9.90
N GLU A 340 -8.38 10.15 10.42
CA GLU A 340 -8.51 8.88 11.11
C GLU A 340 -7.95 8.99 12.52
N LEU A 341 -8.75 8.57 13.50
CA LEU A 341 -8.38 8.61 14.91
C LEU A 341 -8.50 7.20 15.50
N ILE A 342 -7.47 6.77 16.23
CA ILE A 342 -7.41 5.47 16.89
C ILE A 342 -7.27 5.71 18.39
N PHE A 343 -8.18 5.20 19.21
CA PHE A 343 -8.08 5.25 20.68
C PHE A 343 -7.64 3.91 21.24
N ASP A 344 -6.49 3.89 21.90
CA ASP A 344 -6.03 2.70 22.63
C ASP A 344 -6.45 2.74 24.11
N ASP A 345 -6.53 3.93 24.73
CA ASP A 345 -7.01 4.11 26.11
C ASP A 345 -8.11 5.20 26.21
N PRO A 346 -9.25 4.91 26.85
CA PRO A 346 -10.41 5.80 26.89
C PRO A 346 -10.43 6.87 27.99
N TYR A 347 -9.54 6.84 28.99
CA TYR A 347 -9.76 7.63 30.22
C TYR A 347 -9.38 9.11 30.14
N MET A 348 -8.72 9.56 29.07
CA MET A 348 -8.10 10.88 29.03
C MET A 348 -8.13 11.50 27.61
N TYR A 349 -9.30 11.59 26.97
CA TYR A 349 -9.40 12.34 25.71
C TYR A 349 -9.21 13.84 25.95
N ASP A 350 -8.12 14.40 25.41
CA ASP A 350 -7.87 15.84 25.39
C ASP A 350 -8.18 16.43 23.99
N ASN A 351 -9.19 17.29 23.93
CA ASN A 351 -9.57 18.06 22.74
C ASN A 351 -8.47 19.03 22.24
N ASN A 352 -7.41 19.25 23.03
CA ASN A 352 -6.34 20.18 22.68
C ASN A 352 -5.36 19.60 21.67
N ILE A 353 -5.23 18.27 21.59
CA ILE A 353 -4.20 17.60 20.79
C ILE A 353 -4.55 17.58 19.30
N ALA A 354 -5.82 17.47 18.93
CA ALA A 354 -6.23 17.41 17.53
C ALA A 354 -7.56 18.12 17.26
N ASP A 355 -7.72 18.66 16.05
CA ASP A 355 -9.03 19.02 15.49
C ASP A 355 -9.77 17.74 15.07
N VAL A 356 -10.66 17.28 15.93
CA VAL A 356 -11.44 16.06 15.68
C VAL A 356 -12.72 16.31 14.86
N SER A 357 -13.04 17.57 14.54
CA SER A 357 -14.28 17.93 13.84
C SER A 357 -14.34 17.37 12.42
N LYS A 358 -13.18 17.10 11.82
CA LYS A 358 -13.00 16.55 10.46
C LYS A 358 -12.68 15.06 10.43
N VAL A 359 -12.69 14.38 11.58
CA VAL A 359 -12.42 12.93 11.64
C VAL A 359 -13.56 12.19 10.92
N GLU A 360 -13.18 11.36 9.94
CA GLU A 360 -14.07 10.56 9.11
C GLU A 360 -14.10 9.09 9.56
N SER A 361 -12.99 8.60 10.15
CA SER A 361 -12.79 7.23 10.62
C SER A 361 -12.35 7.20 12.08
N LEU A 362 -13.03 6.38 12.89
CA LEU A 362 -12.75 6.21 14.32
C LEU A 362 -12.55 4.73 14.65
N THR A 363 -11.40 4.40 15.24
CA THR A 363 -11.11 3.07 15.79
C THR A 363 -10.98 3.14 17.30
N ILE A 364 -11.59 2.20 18.01
CA ILE A 364 -11.56 2.11 19.48
C ILE A 364 -11.06 0.72 19.87
N ASN A 365 -9.87 0.64 20.47
CA ASN A 365 -9.14 -0.59 20.80
C ASN A 365 -9.23 -1.02 22.28
N THR A 366 -10.13 -0.43 23.05
CA THR A 366 -10.24 -0.69 24.50
C THR A 366 -11.44 -1.57 24.84
N SER A 367 -11.27 -2.48 25.80
CA SER A 367 -12.37 -3.26 26.35
C SER A 367 -13.31 -2.47 27.25
N ASP A 368 -13.03 -1.22 27.61
CA ASP A 368 -13.63 -0.60 28.79
C ASP A 368 -14.52 0.61 28.51
N TRP A 369 -14.75 0.99 27.24
CA TRP A 369 -15.55 2.17 26.91
C TRP A 369 -17.05 1.87 26.80
N PRO A 370 -17.91 2.48 27.64
CA PRO A 370 -19.35 2.37 27.51
C PRO A 370 -19.85 2.97 26.18
N LEU A 371 -20.81 2.31 25.54
CA LEU A 371 -21.31 2.74 24.22
C LEU A 371 -21.95 4.14 24.23
N ASP A 372 -22.58 4.54 25.33
CA ASP A 372 -23.15 5.87 25.51
C ASP A 372 -22.07 6.97 25.45
N LYS A 373 -20.87 6.71 25.98
CA LYS A 373 -19.74 7.64 25.86
C LYS A 373 -19.24 7.75 24.43
N ILE A 374 -19.11 6.62 23.73
CA ILE A 374 -18.73 6.59 22.31
C ILE A 374 -19.72 7.42 21.49
N VAL A 375 -21.00 7.18 21.69
CA VAL A 375 -22.08 7.90 21.02
C VAL A 375 -22.02 9.39 21.33
N THR A 376 -21.87 9.74 22.61
CA THR A 376 -21.82 11.14 23.04
C THR A 376 -20.64 11.84 22.38
N LEU A 377 -19.45 11.25 22.40
CA LEU A 377 -18.26 11.80 21.75
C LEU A 377 -18.47 12.02 20.26
N ILE A 378 -18.98 11.02 19.54
CA ILE A 378 -19.23 11.14 18.10
C ILE A 378 -20.24 12.26 17.82
N LYS A 379 -21.32 12.34 18.60
CA LYS A 379 -22.35 13.38 18.41
C LYS A 379 -21.87 14.79 18.74
N THR A 380 -21.05 14.94 19.78
CA THR A 380 -20.64 16.26 20.27
C THR A 380 -19.41 16.80 19.57
N ALA A 381 -18.45 15.94 19.23
CA ALA A 381 -17.14 16.36 18.77
C ALA A 381 -16.78 15.87 17.35
N MET A 382 -17.33 14.74 16.90
CA MET A 382 -16.88 14.08 15.66
C MET A 382 -18.04 13.82 14.67
N PRO A 383 -18.74 14.88 14.20
CA PRO A 383 -19.95 14.73 13.38
C PRO A 383 -19.68 14.11 12.00
N CYS A 384 -18.44 14.16 11.51
CA CYS A 384 -18.04 13.66 10.20
C CYS A 384 -17.73 12.15 10.19
N VAL A 385 -17.69 11.50 11.35
CA VAL A 385 -17.36 10.07 11.46
C VAL A 385 -18.42 9.26 10.72
N ASN A 386 -18.00 8.60 9.64
CA ASN A 386 -18.84 7.72 8.84
C ASN A 386 -18.37 6.27 8.89
N TYR A 387 -17.15 6.02 9.38
CA TYR A 387 -16.59 4.71 9.63
C TYR A 387 -16.22 4.53 11.10
N LEU A 388 -16.79 3.52 11.75
CA LEU A 388 -16.52 3.17 13.14
C LEU A 388 -16.02 1.72 13.25
N ARG A 389 -14.86 1.53 13.90
CA ARG A 389 -14.30 0.22 14.25
C ARG A 389 -14.24 0.05 15.76
N LEU A 390 -14.90 -0.99 16.26
CA LEU A 390 -14.95 -1.35 17.67
C LEU A 390 -14.20 -2.65 17.90
N ASN A 391 -13.02 -2.57 18.51
CA ASN A 391 -12.18 -3.72 18.86
C ASN A 391 -12.27 -4.02 20.37
N CYS A 392 -13.48 -4.02 20.93
CA CYS A 392 -13.77 -4.17 22.37
C CYS A 392 -14.47 -5.50 22.69
N THR A 393 -14.31 -6.03 23.90
CA THR A 393 -15.02 -7.26 24.30
C THR A 393 -16.49 -6.97 24.61
N GLN A 394 -17.43 -7.86 24.23
CA GLN A 394 -18.88 -7.68 24.43
C GLN A 394 -19.31 -7.39 25.88
N THR A 395 -18.48 -7.70 26.88
CA THR A 395 -18.81 -7.54 28.31
C THR A 395 -18.98 -6.09 28.73
N SER A 396 -18.32 -5.12 28.09
CA SER A 396 -18.42 -3.69 28.41
C SER A 396 -19.55 -2.95 27.70
N LEU A 397 -20.14 -3.58 26.68
CA LEU A 397 -21.24 -3.03 25.89
C LEU A 397 -22.62 -3.48 26.43
N GLN A 398 -22.65 -4.30 27.48
CA GLN A 398 -23.86 -4.87 28.08
C GLN A 398 -24.57 -3.94 29.07
N ASP A 399 -24.07 -2.73 29.31
CA ASP A 399 -24.66 -1.84 30.30
C ASP A 399 -25.94 -1.15 29.81
N LYS A 400 -27.06 -1.63 30.37
CA LYS A 400 -28.32 -0.93 30.73
C LYS A 400 -28.87 0.13 29.77
N TYR A 401 -30.07 -0.15 29.23
CA TYR A 401 -31.07 0.83 28.77
C TYR A 401 -30.52 2.10 28.10
N PHE A 402 -30.38 2.05 26.78
CA PHE A 402 -30.03 3.22 25.97
C PHE A 402 -31.32 3.91 25.47
N PRO A 403 -31.67 5.11 25.94
CA PRO A 403 -32.79 5.86 25.40
C PRO A 403 -32.42 6.43 24.02
N ASP A 404 -33.17 6.10 22.96
CA ASP A 404 -33.16 6.72 21.61
C ASP A 404 -31.78 7.21 21.09
N ILE A 405 -30.75 6.40 21.28
CA ILE A 405 -29.43 6.65 20.72
C ILE A 405 -29.38 6.09 19.30
N SER A 406 -29.29 7.00 18.32
CA SER A 406 -29.02 6.69 16.91
C SER A 406 -27.84 7.51 16.40
N LEU A 407 -26.94 6.87 15.66
CA LEU A 407 -25.81 7.42 14.93
C LEU A 407 -26.01 7.14 13.44
N SER A 408 -26.93 7.87 12.81
CA SER A 408 -27.31 7.69 11.39
C SER A 408 -26.22 8.10 10.40
N GLN A 409 -25.18 8.82 10.84
CA GLN A 409 -24.04 9.17 10.00
C GLN A 409 -23.09 7.99 9.73
N ILE A 410 -23.15 6.93 10.55
CA ILE A 410 -22.28 5.75 10.41
C ILE A 410 -22.76 4.91 9.22
N ARG A 411 -21.90 4.79 8.21
CA ARG A 411 -22.12 3.99 6.98
C ARG A 411 -21.30 2.72 6.96
N ARG A 412 -20.12 2.74 7.56
CA ARG A 412 -19.23 1.58 7.70
C ARG A 412 -19.09 1.23 9.18
N LEU A 413 -19.28 -0.03 9.54
CA LEU A 413 -19.20 -0.50 10.92
C LEU A 413 -18.39 -1.79 11.00
N SER A 414 -17.38 -1.82 11.86
CA SER A 414 -16.64 -3.03 12.20
C SER A 414 -16.90 -3.38 13.66
N LEU A 415 -17.50 -4.55 13.88
CA LEU A 415 -17.86 -5.07 15.20
C LEU A 415 -16.81 -6.07 15.71
N PRO A 416 -16.63 -6.18 17.03
CA PRO A 416 -15.68 -7.09 17.64
C PRO A 416 -16.12 -8.55 17.51
N GLN A 417 -15.23 -9.48 17.86
CA GLN A 417 -15.55 -10.91 17.92
C GLN A 417 -16.66 -11.20 18.93
N PHE A 418 -17.74 -11.84 18.45
CA PHE A 418 -18.80 -12.34 19.33
C PHE A 418 -18.23 -13.46 20.23
N GLY A 419 -18.59 -13.48 21.51
CA GLY A 419 -18.16 -14.58 22.40
C GLY A 419 -18.80 -15.92 22.01
N ARG A 420 -18.29 -17.03 22.58
CA ARG A 420 -18.83 -18.39 22.39
C ARG A 420 -20.27 -18.59 22.89
N TYR A 421 -20.80 -17.64 23.68
CA TYR A 421 -22.14 -17.71 24.22
C TYR A 421 -23.14 -17.15 23.19
N GLU A 422 -23.76 -18.06 22.43
CA GLU A 422 -24.78 -17.77 21.40
C GLU A 422 -25.98 -16.96 21.91
N GLU A 423 -26.20 -16.89 23.22
CA GLU A 423 -27.44 -16.39 23.83
C GLU A 423 -27.46 -14.88 24.14
N LYS A 424 -26.37 -14.15 23.93
CA LYS A 424 -26.30 -12.70 24.24
C LYS A 424 -26.23 -11.78 23.02
N ILE A 425 -26.65 -12.24 21.83
CA ILE A 425 -26.92 -11.38 20.67
C ILE A 425 -28.36 -10.82 20.78
N GLN A 426 -28.66 -10.18 21.90
CA GLN A 426 -29.85 -9.32 22.04
C GLN A 426 -29.49 -7.84 21.93
N PHE A 427 -28.21 -7.51 21.66
CA PHE A 427 -27.81 -6.15 21.42
C PHE A 427 -28.20 -5.75 19.99
N ASN A 428 -29.22 -4.90 19.88
CA ASN A 428 -29.73 -4.46 18.60
C ASN A 428 -28.87 -3.32 18.04
N TRP A 429 -27.66 -3.66 17.58
CA TRP A 429 -26.72 -2.73 16.94
C TRP A 429 -27.36 -1.93 15.80
N SER A 430 -28.33 -2.52 15.09
CA SER A 430 -29.05 -1.84 14.01
C SER A 430 -29.92 -0.67 14.49
N LYS A 431 -30.34 -0.63 15.77
CA LYS A 431 -31.01 0.54 16.33
C LYS A 431 -30.03 1.70 16.56
N VAL A 432 -28.82 1.39 17.01
CA VAL A 432 -27.77 2.38 17.26
C VAL A 432 -27.19 2.88 15.94
N PHE A 433 -27.02 1.99 14.96
CA PHE A 433 -26.41 2.29 13.66
C PHE A 433 -27.37 1.93 12.51
N PRO A 434 -28.47 2.71 12.33
CA PRO A 434 -29.53 2.34 11.40
C PRO A 434 -29.15 2.45 9.92
N CYS A 435 -28.10 3.21 9.58
CA CYS A 435 -27.71 3.54 8.20
C CYS A 435 -26.45 2.80 7.72
N VAL A 436 -26.06 1.70 8.39
CA VAL A 436 -24.89 0.92 7.99
C VAL A 436 -25.13 0.28 6.62
N GLU A 437 -24.23 0.57 5.71
CA GLU A 437 -24.17 0.05 4.34
C GLU A 437 -23.08 -1.03 4.22
N ARG A 438 -21.99 -0.94 4.99
CA ARG A 438 -20.92 -1.93 5.02
C ARG A 438 -20.67 -2.40 6.45
N LEU A 439 -20.82 -3.71 6.68
CA LEU A 439 -20.64 -4.32 7.99
C LEU A 439 -19.47 -5.31 7.98
N THR A 440 -18.56 -5.21 8.94
CA THR A 440 -17.52 -6.20 9.22
C THR A 440 -17.79 -6.79 10.61
N ALA A 441 -17.85 -8.12 10.72
CA ALA A 441 -18.06 -8.77 12.02
C ALA A 441 -17.41 -10.16 12.05
N SER A 442 -16.79 -10.53 13.19
CA SER A 442 -16.34 -11.90 13.43
C SER A 442 -17.44 -12.70 14.11
N ILE A 443 -17.82 -13.81 13.49
CA ILE A 443 -19.03 -14.57 13.77
C ILE A 443 -18.71 -16.02 14.10
N ASN A 444 -19.50 -16.59 15.01
CA ASN A 444 -19.32 -17.95 15.51
C ASN A 444 -20.48 -18.87 15.14
N SER A 445 -21.59 -18.36 14.60
CA SER A 445 -22.69 -19.23 14.14
C SER A 445 -23.58 -18.61 13.06
N LYS A 446 -24.23 -19.48 12.27
CA LYS A 446 -25.18 -19.11 11.20
C LYS A 446 -26.30 -18.20 11.70
N LYS A 447 -26.80 -18.46 12.91
CA LYS A 447 -27.87 -17.66 13.53
C LYS A 447 -27.44 -16.19 13.68
N GLN A 448 -26.15 -15.94 13.91
CA GLN A 448 -25.62 -14.58 14.04
C GLN A 448 -25.62 -13.84 12.69
N ILE A 449 -25.26 -14.51 11.60
CA ILE A 449 -25.31 -13.92 10.26
C ILE A 449 -26.74 -13.54 9.90
N VAL A 450 -27.68 -14.50 10.03
CA VAL A 450 -29.10 -14.27 9.73
C VAL A 450 -29.64 -13.12 10.57
N PHE A 451 -29.33 -13.11 11.87
CA PHE A 451 -29.67 -12.01 12.75
C PHE A 451 -29.12 -10.67 12.24
N LEU A 452 -27.85 -10.57 11.88
CA LEU A 452 -27.25 -9.32 11.41
C LEU A 452 -27.90 -8.83 10.11
N ILE A 453 -28.15 -9.72 9.15
CA ILE A 453 -28.82 -9.39 7.88
C ILE A 453 -30.24 -8.88 8.13
N ASP A 454 -31.03 -9.60 8.93
CA ASP A 454 -32.42 -9.27 9.20
C ASP A 454 -32.57 -7.90 9.91
N HIS A 455 -31.54 -7.51 10.68
CA HIS A 455 -31.56 -6.29 11.47
C HIS A 455 -30.94 -5.10 10.73
N PHE A 456 -29.85 -5.27 9.96
CA PHE A 456 -29.20 -4.19 9.20
C PHE A 456 -29.80 -4.00 7.81
N LYS A 457 -30.99 -3.39 7.75
CA LYS A 457 -31.79 -3.24 6.52
C LYS A 457 -31.14 -2.46 5.38
N ASN A 458 -30.16 -1.61 5.66
CA ASN A 458 -29.46 -0.78 4.67
C ASN A 458 -28.13 -1.39 4.21
N MET A 459 -27.78 -2.59 4.68
CA MET A 459 -26.52 -3.25 4.37
C MET A 459 -26.47 -3.61 2.87
N ILE A 460 -25.45 -3.09 2.19
CA ILE A 460 -25.10 -3.39 0.80
C ILE A 460 -24.02 -4.48 0.75
N SER A 461 -23.10 -4.49 1.72
CA SER A 461 -22.04 -5.50 1.80
C SER A 461 -21.74 -5.92 3.24
N GLY A 462 -21.51 -7.22 3.46
CA GLY A 462 -21.18 -7.80 4.76
C GLY A 462 -19.93 -8.67 4.69
N PHE A 463 -18.92 -8.32 5.49
CA PHE A 463 -17.69 -9.09 5.68
C PHE A 463 -17.77 -9.88 6.99
N PHE A 464 -17.73 -11.20 6.89
CA PHE A 464 -17.95 -12.08 8.02
C PHE A 464 -16.73 -12.99 8.24
N VAL A 465 -15.97 -12.75 9.31
CA VAL A 465 -14.84 -13.61 9.68
C VAL A 465 -15.36 -14.83 10.44
N LEU A 466 -15.06 -16.03 9.95
CA LEU A 466 -15.51 -17.30 10.52
C LEU A 466 -14.32 -18.06 11.12
N ASP A 467 -14.48 -18.57 12.34
CA ASP A 467 -13.51 -19.53 12.89
C ASP A 467 -13.68 -20.92 12.21
N GLU A 468 -12.56 -21.64 12.05
CA GLU A 468 -12.36 -22.86 11.22
C GLU A 468 -13.40 -24.01 11.39
N TYR A 469 -14.21 -24.01 12.44
CA TYR A 469 -15.10 -25.13 12.80
C TYR A 469 -16.47 -25.14 12.09
N HIS A 470 -16.74 -24.22 11.15
CA HIS A 470 -18.09 -23.99 10.62
C HIS A 470 -18.24 -24.04 9.09
N PHE A 471 -17.24 -24.57 8.37
CA PHE A 471 -17.22 -24.67 6.91
C PHE A 471 -18.43 -25.41 6.31
N ASP A 472 -18.90 -26.51 6.93
CA ASP A 472 -20.04 -27.29 6.41
C ASP A 472 -21.38 -26.53 6.37
N LYS A 473 -21.47 -25.36 7.03
CA LYS A 473 -22.74 -24.62 7.25
C LYS A 473 -22.92 -23.41 6.33
N LEU A 474 -22.00 -23.15 5.39
CA LEU A 474 -21.97 -21.96 4.53
C LEU A 474 -22.78 -22.07 3.23
N GLN A 475 -23.08 -23.27 2.72
CA GLN A 475 -23.84 -23.50 1.48
C GLN A 475 -25.28 -23.01 1.61
N GLU A 476 -25.86 -23.12 2.80
CA GLU A 476 -27.21 -22.65 3.10
C GLU A 476 -27.28 -21.12 3.22
N LEU A 477 -26.17 -20.43 3.49
CA LEU A 477 -26.16 -18.96 3.62
C LEU A 477 -26.43 -18.25 2.29
N LYS A 478 -25.95 -18.81 1.18
CA LYS A 478 -26.22 -18.28 -0.18
C LYS A 478 -27.70 -18.37 -0.55
N GLN A 479 -28.39 -19.43 -0.11
CA GLN A 479 -29.84 -19.56 -0.34
C GLN A 479 -30.65 -18.49 0.43
N MET A 480 -30.10 -17.98 1.54
CA MET A 480 -30.76 -17.01 2.41
C MET A 480 -30.41 -15.55 2.09
N LEU A 481 -29.18 -15.28 1.62
CA LEU A 481 -28.61 -13.94 1.43
C LEU A 481 -29.02 -13.24 0.11
N GLY A 482 -29.50 -13.98 -0.88
CA GLY A 482 -29.68 -13.44 -2.24
C GLY A 482 -28.34 -13.13 -2.94
N GLY A 483 -28.40 -12.59 -4.16
CA GLY A 483 -27.21 -12.36 -5.00
C GLY A 483 -26.45 -11.05 -4.76
N ASP A 484 -26.92 -10.19 -3.85
CA ASP A 484 -26.48 -8.79 -3.74
C ASP A 484 -25.45 -8.54 -2.62
N VAL A 485 -25.10 -9.56 -1.82
CA VAL A 485 -24.10 -9.43 -0.73
C VAL A 485 -22.80 -10.12 -1.12
N VAL A 486 -21.70 -9.36 -1.18
CA VAL A 486 -20.34 -9.92 -1.36
C VAL A 486 -19.90 -10.56 -0.05
N LEU A 487 -19.76 -11.88 -0.04
CA LEU A 487 -19.27 -12.63 1.12
C LEU A 487 -17.74 -12.76 1.06
N CYS A 488 -17.09 -12.69 2.20
CA CYS A 488 -15.69 -13.00 2.32
C CYS A 488 -15.48 -13.94 3.51
N ILE A 489 -14.67 -14.98 3.30
CA ILE A 489 -14.31 -15.99 4.29
C ILE A 489 -12.82 -15.79 4.58
N VAL A 490 -12.48 -15.70 5.86
CA VAL A 490 -11.07 -15.66 6.31
C VAL A 490 -10.83 -16.90 7.13
N GLU A 491 -9.94 -17.78 6.66
CA GLU A 491 -9.41 -18.89 7.43
C GLU A 491 -8.23 -18.35 8.26
N ASN A 492 -8.38 -18.35 9.57
CA ASN A 492 -7.35 -17.88 10.52
C ASN A 492 -6.63 -19.09 11.13
N LYS A 493 -5.35 -18.94 11.47
CA LYS A 493 -4.43 -19.95 12.06
C LYS A 493 -3.80 -20.92 11.06
N THR A 494 -3.45 -20.44 9.88
CA THR A 494 -2.68 -21.21 8.88
C THR A 494 -1.35 -21.76 9.42
N ASP A 495 -0.80 -21.19 10.49
CA ASP A 495 0.39 -21.68 11.20
C ASP A 495 0.22 -23.07 11.83
N LEU A 496 -1.02 -23.55 11.95
CA LEU A 496 -1.37 -24.86 12.51
C LEU A 496 -1.68 -25.90 11.41
N GLU A 497 -0.87 -25.97 10.35
CA GLU A 497 -1.05 -26.94 9.24
C GLU A 497 -1.25 -28.40 9.69
N LYS A 498 -0.66 -28.79 10.83
CA LYS A 498 -0.72 -30.17 11.34
C LYS A 498 -2.05 -30.53 12.00
N ASP A 499 -2.82 -29.54 12.47
CA ASP A 499 -4.12 -29.73 13.14
C ASP A 499 -5.30 -29.29 12.24
N ARG A 500 -5.01 -29.04 10.95
CA ARG A 500 -5.98 -28.51 10.01
C ARG A 500 -7.08 -29.54 9.73
N GLN A 501 -8.33 -29.15 9.97
CA GLN A 501 -9.49 -30.01 9.72
C GLN A 501 -10.04 -29.90 8.29
N VAL A 502 -9.75 -28.80 7.60
CA VAL A 502 -10.20 -28.50 6.24
C VAL A 502 -8.98 -28.19 5.38
N SER A 503 -8.82 -28.84 4.22
CA SER A 503 -7.70 -28.55 3.33
C SER A 503 -7.90 -27.20 2.60
N MET A 504 -6.79 -26.55 2.24
CA MET A 504 -6.76 -25.32 1.40
C MET A 504 -7.65 -25.46 0.17
N GLN A 505 -7.47 -26.56 -0.57
CA GLN A 505 -8.23 -26.86 -1.78
C GLN A 505 -9.75 -26.95 -1.52
N THR A 506 -10.15 -27.61 -0.43
CA THR A 506 -11.57 -27.70 -0.05
C THR A 506 -12.13 -26.32 0.28
N ALA A 507 -11.37 -25.47 0.98
CA ALA A 507 -11.78 -24.12 1.30
C ALA A 507 -11.91 -23.23 0.04
N GLU A 508 -10.97 -23.32 -0.91
CA GLU A 508 -10.97 -22.58 -2.18
C GLU A 508 -12.14 -22.99 -3.10
N GLU A 509 -12.32 -24.30 -3.32
CA GLU A 509 -13.43 -24.85 -4.10
C GLU A 509 -14.78 -24.40 -3.50
N TYR A 510 -14.84 -24.32 -2.17
CA TYR A 510 -16.02 -23.89 -1.46
C TYR A 510 -16.28 -22.39 -1.58
N ALA A 511 -15.26 -21.55 -1.44
CA ALA A 511 -15.36 -20.11 -1.61
C ALA A 511 -15.83 -19.74 -3.03
N GLN A 512 -15.29 -20.42 -4.05
CA GLN A 512 -15.78 -20.31 -5.43
C GLN A 512 -17.26 -20.70 -5.55
N LEU A 513 -17.68 -21.79 -4.90
CA LEU A 513 -19.08 -22.26 -4.92
C LEU A 513 -20.05 -21.26 -4.28
N VAL A 514 -19.66 -20.61 -3.18
CA VAL A 514 -20.50 -19.59 -2.52
C VAL A 514 -20.33 -18.17 -3.11
N ASN A 515 -19.50 -17.99 -4.15
CA ASN A 515 -19.11 -16.69 -4.69
C ASN A 515 -18.54 -15.75 -3.60
N ALA A 516 -17.75 -16.33 -2.70
CA ALA A 516 -17.05 -15.61 -1.64
C ALA A 516 -15.57 -15.46 -2.00
N LYS A 517 -14.95 -14.38 -1.52
CA LYS A 517 -13.49 -14.29 -1.49
C LYS A 517 -12.98 -15.13 -0.30
N LEU A 518 -11.91 -15.89 -0.49
CA LEU A 518 -11.23 -16.63 0.59
C LEU A 518 -9.89 -16.00 0.87
N TYR A 519 -9.57 -15.79 2.14
CA TYR A 519 -8.24 -15.40 2.59
C TYR A 519 -7.74 -16.40 3.62
N HIS A 520 -6.44 -16.66 3.59
CA HIS A 520 -5.73 -17.48 4.55
C HIS A 520 -4.85 -16.55 5.40
N THR A 521 -4.95 -16.60 6.72
CA THR A 521 -4.27 -15.66 7.62
C THR A 521 -3.69 -16.37 8.86
N SER A 522 -2.59 -15.84 9.41
CA SER A 522 -2.07 -16.23 10.73
C SER A 522 -1.88 -15.00 11.61
N ALA A 523 -2.78 -14.83 12.58
CA ALA A 523 -2.64 -13.80 13.61
C ALA A 523 -1.37 -13.98 14.48
N LYS A 524 -0.76 -15.17 14.51
CA LYS A 524 0.43 -15.47 15.32
C LYS A 524 1.73 -15.15 14.61
N LEU A 525 1.79 -15.40 13.30
CA LEU A 525 2.97 -15.10 12.47
C LEU A 525 2.98 -13.65 11.97
N ASN A 526 1.92 -12.89 12.25
CA ASN A 526 1.69 -11.57 11.67
C ASN A 526 1.70 -11.58 10.13
N GLU A 527 1.48 -12.77 9.55
CA GLU A 527 1.27 -12.93 8.13
C GLU A 527 -0.15 -12.46 7.83
N ASP A 528 -0.24 -11.48 6.92
CA ASP A 528 -1.46 -11.24 6.14
C ASP A 528 -2.66 -10.66 6.93
N SER A 529 -2.50 -10.23 8.18
CA SER A 529 -3.61 -9.72 9.01
C SER A 529 -3.95 -8.23 8.74
N GLU A 530 -2.96 -7.37 8.54
CA GLU A 530 -3.18 -5.93 8.28
C GLU A 530 -3.31 -5.58 6.79
N GLU A 531 -2.55 -6.25 5.91
CA GLU A 531 -2.57 -5.99 4.46
C GLU A 531 -3.90 -6.42 3.83
N HIS A 532 -4.47 -7.57 4.26
CA HIS A 532 -5.80 -8.01 3.81
C HIS A 532 -6.95 -7.19 4.39
N PHE A 533 -6.83 -6.65 5.61
CA PHE A 533 -7.86 -5.78 6.19
C PHE A 533 -7.89 -4.40 5.53
N ASN A 534 -6.73 -3.86 5.11
CA ASN A 534 -6.66 -2.58 4.40
C ASN A 534 -7.11 -2.70 2.93
N ASP A 535 -6.79 -3.82 2.26
CA ASP A 535 -7.17 -4.10 0.87
C ASP A 535 -8.68 -4.32 0.64
N LEU A 536 -9.49 -4.38 1.71
CA LEU A 536 -10.93 -4.67 1.66
C LEU A 536 -11.79 -3.56 2.29
N VAL A 537 -11.15 -2.54 2.86
CA VAL A 537 -11.81 -1.38 3.53
C VAL A 537 -11.79 -0.11 2.67
N ALA A 538 -10.90 -0.02 1.67
CA ALA A 538 -11.01 0.98 0.59
C ALA A 538 -12.34 0.76 -0.17
#